data_AF-A0A0F9M5G2-F1
#
_entry.id   AF-A0A0F9M5G2-F1
#
_cell.length_a   1.000
_cell.length_b   1.000
_cell.length_c   1.000
_cell.angle_alpha   90.00
_cell.angle_beta   90.00
_cell.angle_gamma   90.00
#
_symmetry.space_group_name_H-M   'P 1'
#
loop_
_entity.id
_entity.type
_entity.pdbx_description
1 polymer ?
#
loop_
_entity_poly.entity_id
_entity_poly.type
_entity_poly.pdbx_seq_one_letter_code
_entity_poly.pdbx_strand_id
1 'polypeptide(L)'
;MSIKTFQNLIEEVHEKGICQECGGCVSFCSSAEYGIIEFKEPNAPPQYVRKDQCLECGICYHICPQTHILDNELNKTYGFENYDSMPLGNFKGIYSCQATDEEFLKYGTDGGVVNSLINYMIEKKLIDGAIVAQTNAPFSREANFADSKYDLIKTSGAKLDVSPHLDEIQRYST
;
A
#
# COMPACT_ATOMS: atom_id res chain seq x y z
N MET A 1 14.90 -3.31 25.16
CA MET A 1 15.37 -3.92 23.90
C MET A 1 15.91 -2.81 23.04
N SER A 2 17.01 -3.03 22.31
CA SER A 2 17.49 -2.05 21.34
C SER A 2 16.46 -1.88 20.22
N ILE A 3 16.31 -0.65 19.73
CA ILE A 3 15.44 -0.36 18.59
C ILE A 3 15.95 -1.14 17.37
N LYS A 4 15.04 -1.86 16.70
CA LYS A 4 15.34 -2.55 15.44
C LYS A 4 15.34 -1.53 14.30
N THR A 5 16.34 -1.57 13.44
CA THR A 5 16.53 -0.58 12.35
C THR A 5 16.24 -1.21 10.98
N PHE A 6 16.41 -0.43 9.90
CA PHE A 6 16.32 -0.97 8.54
C PHE A 6 17.39 -2.04 8.27
N GLN A 7 18.53 -2.01 8.97
CA GLN A 7 19.53 -3.08 8.85
C GLN A 7 18.96 -4.43 9.33
N ASN A 8 18.24 -4.44 10.46
CA ASN A 8 17.58 -5.65 10.93
C ASN A 8 16.44 -6.08 9.98
N LEU A 9 15.76 -5.12 9.35
CA LEU A 9 14.73 -5.44 8.36
C LEU A 9 15.34 -6.15 7.14
N ILE A 10 16.52 -5.71 6.68
CA ILE A 10 17.25 -6.37 5.59
C ILE A 10 17.54 -7.82 5.97
N GLU A 11 18.16 -8.05 7.11
CA GLU A 11 18.56 -9.40 7.58
C GLU A 11 17.36 -10.33 7.82
N GLU A 12 16.28 -9.79 8.42
CA GLU A 12 15.17 -10.62 8.88
C GLU A 12 14.07 -10.82 7.85
N VAL A 13 13.98 -9.93 6.84
CA VAL A 13 12.91 -9.92 5.83
C VAL A 13 13.48 -9.97 4.41
N HIS A 14 14.41 -9.08 4.03
CA HIS A 14 14.89 -9.00 2.65
C HIS A 14 15.75 -10.21 2.28
N GLU A 15 16.75 -10.56 3.10
CA GLU A 15 17.65 -11.68 2.86
C GLU A 15 16.94 -13.05 2.92
N LYS A 16 15.79 -13.10 3.60
CA LYS A 16 14.92 -14.30 3.62
C LYS A 16 13.98 -14.39 2.43
N GLY A 17 13.95 -13.39 1.54
CA GLY A 17 13.11 -13.39 0.35
C GLY A 17 11.62 -13.23 0.62
N ILE A 18 11.23 -12.64 1.76
CA ILE A 18 9.82 -12.45 2.13
C ILE A 18 9.34 -11.00 1.99
N CYS A 19 10.21 -10.09 1.58
CA CYS A 19 9.82 -8.71 1.24
C CYS A 19 8.82 -8.72 0.08
N GLN A 20 7.74 -7.95 0.22
CA GLN A 20 6.67 -7.83 -0.79
C GLN A 20 6.75 -6.50 -1.55
N GLU A 21 7.87 -5.77 -1.42
CA GLU A 21 8.17 -4.57 -2.21
C GLU A 21 7.07 -3.49 -2.15
N CYS A 22 6.37 -3.38 -1.03
CA CYS A 22 5.22 -2.47 -0.90
C CYS A 22 5.60 -0.98 -0.87
N GLY A 23 6.86 -0.67 -0.54
CA GLY A 23 7.39 0.69 -0.44
C GLY A 23 7.22 1.38 0.92
N GLY A 24 6.59 0.74 1.91
CA GLY A 24 6.32 1.38 3.21
C GLY A 24 7.57 1.91 3.91
N CYS A 25 8.67 1.14 3.91
CA CYS A 25 9.94 1.56 4.52
C CYS A 25 10.62 2.74 3.81
N VAL A 26 10.32 2.94 2.52
CA VAL A 26 10.77 4.10 1.74
C VAL A 26 9.94 5.31 2.17
N SER A 27 8.61 5.17 2.15
CA SER A 27 7.69 6.30 2.25
C SER A 27 7.50 6.87 3.63
N PHE A 28 7.49 6.01 4.64
CA PHE A 28 7.30 6.42 6.03
C PHE A 28 8.62 6.58 6.78
N CYS A 29 9.75 6.56 6.07
CA CYS A 29 11.03 6.89 6.67
C CYS A 29 10.95 8.30 7.28
N SER A 30 11.33 8.45 8.55
CA SER A 30 11.36 9.77 9.21
C SER A 30 12.31 10.78 8.54
N SER A 31 13.15 10.29 7.63
CA SER A 31 14.12 11.05 6.87
C SER A 31 13.94 10.83 5.37
N ALA A 32 12.73 10.47 4.92
CA ALA A 32 12.42 10.18 3.52
C ALA A 32 12.86 11.30 2.57
N GLU A 33 12.78 12.57 2.98
CA GLU A 33 13.21 13.74 2.21
C GLU A 33 14.70 13.71 1.79
N TYR A 34 15.54 12.95 2.49
CA TYR A 34 16.95 12.78 2.18
C TYR A 34 17.24 11.56 1.30
N GLY A 35 16.23 10.77 0.93
CA GLY A 35 16.40 9.54 0.14
C GLY A 35 17.27 8.52 0.87
N ILE A 36 16.95 8.20 2.13
CA ILE A 36 17.74 7.25 2.94
C ILE A 36 17.62 5.83 2.41
N ILE A 37 16.41 5.46 1.99
CA ILE A 37 16.03 4.13 1.51
C ILE A 37 15.33 4.37 0.16
N GLU A 38 15.66 3.60 -0.88
CA GLU A 38 15.06 3.72 -2.22
C GLU A 38 14.98 2.36 -2.94
N PHE A 39 14.09 2.23 -3.92
CA PHE A 39 14.12 1.16 -4.90
C PHE A 39 15.16 1.48 -6.00
N LYS A 40 16.29 0.77 -6.00
CA LYS A 40 17.33 0.94 -7.04
C LYS A 40 17.13 0.05 -8.26
N GLU A 41 16.49 -1.09 -8.07
CA GLU A 41 16.31 -2.11 -9.09
C GLU A 41 14.84 -2.50 -9.15
N PRO A 42 14.26 -2.69 -10.35
CA PRO A 42 12.90 -3.22 -10.49
C PRO A 42 12.80 -4.65 -9.92
N ASN A 43 11.68 -4.95 -9.26
CA ASN A 43 11.41 -6.28 -8.69
C ASN A 43 12.47 -6.74 -7.67
N ALA A 44 12.96 -5.80 -6.86
CA ALA A 44 13.92 -6.05 -5.81
C ALA A 44 13.55 -5.27 -4.54
N PRO A 45 13.90 -5.78 -3.35
CA PRO A 45 13.70 -5.06 -2.10
C PRO A 45 14.41 -3.69 -2.11
N PRO A 46 13.85 -2.68 -1.41
CA PRO A 46 14.50 -1.38 -1.29
C PRO A 46 15.82 -1.48 -0.53
N GLN A 47 16.73 -0.56 -0.83
CA GLN A 47 18.12 -0.58 -0.36
C GLN A 47 18.46 0.71 0.39
N TYR A 48 19.45 0.64 1.30
CA TYR A 48 20.06 1.84 1.86
C TYR A 48 20.78 2.62 0.75
N VAL A 49 20.48 3.90 0.61
CA VAL A 49 21.18 4.82 -0.30
C VAL A 49 22.10 5.76 0.47
N ARG A 50 21.65 6.26 1.63
CA ARG A 50 22.42 7.17 2.51
C ARG A 50 22.38 6.71 3.97
N LYS A 51 22.99 5.55 4.23
CA LYS A 51 22.97 4.92 5.56
C LYS A 51 23.55 5.81 6.67
N ASP A 52 24.54 6.64 6.34
CA ASP A 52 25.19 7.60 7.24
C ASP A 52 24.24 8.71 7.73
N GLN A 53 23.15 8.96 7.01
CA GLN A 53 22.13 9.96 7.35
C GLN A 53 20.88 9.33 7.98
N CYS A 54 20.89 8.00 8.21
CA CYS A 54 19.82 7.30 8.87
C CYS A 54 19.76 7.69 10.35
N LEU A 55 18.57 8.06 10.84
CA LEU A 55 18.33 8.34 12.26
C LEU A 55 18.28 7.08 13.13
N GLU A 56 18.33 5.90 12.52
CA GLU A 56 18.17 4.60 13.20
C GLU A 56 16.89 4.50 14.04
N CYS A 57 15.83 5.22 13.65
CA CYS A 57 14.59 5.36 14.43
C CYS A 57 13.70 4.10 14.43
N GLY A 58 13.90 3.19 13.48
CA GLY A 58 13.22 1.89 13.43
C GLY A 58 11.80 1.89 12.85
N ILE A 59 11.26 3.03 12.41
CA ILE A 59 9.91 3.09 11.80
C ILE A 59 9.77 2.09 10.65
N CYS A 60 10.77 2.03 9.76
CA CYS A 60 10.82 1.09 8.64
C CYS A 60 10.65 -0.38 9.06
N TYR A 61 11.17 -0.76 10.23
CA TYR A 61 11.03 -2.11 10.77
C TYR A 61 9.61 -2.32 11.31
N HIS A 62 9.13 -1.37 12.14
CA HIS A 62 7.82 -1.46 12.78
C HIS A 62 6.64 -1.50 11.80
N ILE A 63 6.70 -0.73 10.71
CA ILE A 63 5.61 -0.71 9.71
C ILE A 63 5.63 -1.91 8.77
N CYS A 64 6.71 -2.69 8.74
CA CYS A 64 6.80 -3.83 7.82
C CYS A 64 5.91 -4.97 8.36
N PRO A 65 4.87 -5.39 7.62
CA PRO A 65 3.95 -6.43 8.10
C PRO A 65 4.63 -7.80 8.27
N GLN A 66 5.76 -8.03 7.61
CA GLN A 66 6.52 -9.28 7.71
C GLN A 66 7.29 -9.42 9.03
N THR A 67 7.39 -8.36 9.84
CA THR A 67 8.08 -8.42 11.15
C THR A 67 7.16 -8.87 12.27
N HIS A 68 5.83 -8.75 12.09
CA HIS A 68 4.81 -9.09 13.08
C HIS A 68 4.97 -8.39 14.45
N ILE A 69 5.86 -7.40 14.56
CA ILE A 69 6.21 -6.77 15.84
C ILE A 69 5.03 -6.00 16.45
N LEU A 70 4.12 -5.50 15.61
CA LEU A 70 2.94 -4.75 16.03
C LEU A 70 1.68 -5.63 16.15
N ASP A 71 1.73 -6.92 15.81
CA ASP A 71 0.53 -7.75 15.69
C ASP A 71 -0.29 -7.78 16.99
N ASN A 72 0.36 -7.94 18.15
CA ASN A 72 -0.35 -7.94 19.43
C ASN A 72 -1.08 -6.62 19.73
N GLU A 73 -0.45 -5.48 19.40
CA GLU A 73 -1.03 -4.16 19.60
C GLU A 73 -2.16 -3.87 18.62
N LEU A 74 -1.95 -4.21 17.34
CA LEU A 74 -2.96 -4.08 16.28
C LEU A 74 -4.17 -4.98 16.57
N ASN A 75 -3.94 -6.23 16.95
CA ASN A 75 -5.00 -7.18 17.30
C ASN A 75 -5.85 -6.67 18.46
N LYS A 76 -5.20 -6.16 19.52
CA LYS A 76 -5.93 -5.54 20.64
C LYS A 76 -6.70 -4.28 20.23
N THR A 77 -6.08 -3.42 19.44
CA THR A 77 -6.66 -2.13 19.01
C THR A 77 -7.87 -2.34 18.12
N TYR A 78 -7.77 -3.27 17.18
CA TYR A 78 -8.82 -3.58 16.21
C TYR A 78 -9.72 -4.74 16.67
N GLY A 79 -9.56 -5.25 17.88
CA GLY A 79 -10.38 -6.31 18.47
C GLY A 79 -10.33 -7.64 17.70
N PHE A 80 -9.21 -7.97 17.07
CA PHE A 80 -8.99 -9.24 16.40
C PHE A 80 -8.45 -10.28 17.39
N GLU A 81 -9.13 -11.42 17.53
CA GLU A 81 -8.72 -12.49 18.44
C GLU A 81 -7.82 -13.51 17.74
N ASN A 82 -8.36 -14.22 16.75
CA ASN A 82 -7.64 -15.20 15.93
C ASN A 82 -8.44 -15.54 14.67
N TYR A 83 -7.78 -16.18 13.71
CA TYR A 83 -8.39 -16.55 12.44
C TYR A 83 -9.52 -17.59 12.59
N ASP A 84 -9.43 -18.51 13.54
CA ASP A 84 -10.44 -19.57 13.73
C ASP A 84 -11.81 -19.00 14.17
N SER A 85 -11.79 -17.98 15.03
CA SER A 85 -12.98 -17.28 15.52
C SER A 85 -13.42 -16.15 14.59
N MET A 86 -12.48 -15.49 13.92
CA MET A 86 -12.71 -14.27 13.12
C MET A 86 -12.04 -14.37 11.74
N PRO A 87 -12.43 -15.31 10.87
CA PRO A 87 -11.77 -15.53 9.58
C PRO A 87 -11.88 -14.35 8.61
N LEU A 88 -12.86 -13.46 8.81
CA LEU A 88 -13.06 -12.23 8.02
C LEU A 88 -12.64 -10.96 8.80
N GLY A 89 -12.10 -11.12 10.01
CA GLY A 89 -11.81 -10.00 10.92
C GLY A 89 -13.08 -9.30 11.43
N ASN A 90 -12.92 -8.06 11.91
CA ASN A 90 -14.02 -7.23 12.39
C ASN A 90 -14.70 -6.46 11.26
N PHE A 91 -16.02 -6.59 11.14
CA PHE A 91 -16.84 -5.87 10.17
C PHE A 91 -18.16 -5.40 10.80
N LYS A 92 -18.74 -4.32 10.27
CA LYS A 92 -20.07 -3.82 10.69
C LYS A 92 -21.22 -4.40 9.88
N GLY A 93 -20.95 -4.82 8.64
CA GLY A 93 -21.93 -5.42 7.74
C GLY A 93 -21.25 -5.96 6.49
N ILE A 94 -21.87 -6.95 5.85
CA ILE A 94 -21.41 -7.56 4.60
C ILE A 94 -22.52 -7.36 3.57
N TYR A 95 -22.16 -6.79 2.42
CA TYR A 95 -23.10 -6.44 1.37
C TYR A 95 -22.59 -6.93 0.01
N SER A 96 -23.51 -7.34 -0.85
CA SER A 96 -23.24 -7.56 -2.27
C SER A 96 -23.71 -6.31 -3.03
N CYS A 97 -22.80 -5.70 -3.79
CA CYS A 97 -23.04 -4.40 -4.43
C CYS A 97 -22.55 -4.40 -5.87
N GLN A 98 -23.17 -3.54 -6.68
CA GLN A 98 -22.80 -3.28 -8.06
C GLN A 98 -22.95 -1.78 -8.34
N ALA A 99 -22.04 -1.22 -9.14
CA ALA A 99 -22.08 0.13 -9.64
C ALA A 99 -23.31 0.35 -10.51
N THR A 100 -23.97 1.50 -10.33
CA THR A 100 -25.03 1.96 -11.23
C THR A 100 -24.46 2.73 -12.43
N ASP A 101 -23.19 3.11 -12.37
CA ASP A 101 -22.49 3.76 -13.48
C ASP A 101 -22.06 2.71 -14.52
N GLU A 102 -22.56 2.86 -15.75
CA GLU A 102 -22.33 1.89 -16.82
C GLU A 102 -20.84 1.75 -17.20
N GLU A 103 -20.06 2.82 -17.08
CA GLU A 103 -18.63 2.76 -17.42
C GLU A 103 -17.85 2.01 -16.35
N PHE A 104 -18.14 2.26 -15.07
CA PHE A 104 -17.52 1.48 -13.98
C PHE A 104 -17.94 0.01 -14.01
N LEU A 105 -19.16 -0.29 -14.43
CA LEU A 105 -19.60 -1.67 -14.61
C LEU A 105 -18.91 -2.34 -15.81
N LYS A 106 -18.71 -1.61 -16.90
CA LYS A 106 -18.10 -2.12 -18.13
C LYS A 106 -16.58 -2.33 -18.02
N TYR A 107 -15.88 -1.42 -17.37
CA TYR A 107 -14.42 -1.40 -17.30
C TYR A 107 -13.86 -1.93 -15.97
N GLY A 108 -14.69 -2.00 -14.92
CA GLY A 108 -14.30 -2.56 -13.63
C GLY A 108 -14.02 -4.06 -13.71
N THR A 109 -13.28 -4.58 -12.72
CA THR A 109 -13.02 -6.03 -12.60
C THR A 109 -14.30 -6.85 -12.45
N ASP A 110 -15.15 -6.40 -11.54
CA ASP A 110 -16.36 -7.09 -11.11
C ASP A 110 -17.53 -6.09 -11.14
N GLY A 111 -18.15 -5.81 -10.01
CA GLY A 111 -19.27 -4.88 -9.90
C GLY A 111 -18.89 -3.39 -9.98
N GLY A 112 -17.64 -3.00 -10.30
CA GLY A 112 -17.24 -1.58 -10.39
C GLY A 112 -17.33 -0.77 -9.08
N VAL A 113 -17.49 -1.44 -7.93
CA VAL A 113 -17.80 -0.81 -6.63
C VAL A 113 -16.66 0.08 -6.14
N VAL A 114 -15.40 -0.37 -6.25
CA VAL A 114 -14.23 0.39 -5.76
C VAL A 114 -14.15 1.76 -6.45
N ASN A 115 -14.22 1.80 -7.79
CA ASN A 115 -14.21 3.05 -8.53
C ASN A 115 -15.41 3.93 -8.19
N SER A 116 -16.59 3.34 -7.99
CA SER A 116 -17.79 4.11 -7.63
C SER A 116 -17.62 4.81 -6.27
N LEU A 117 -17.05 4.12 -5.28
CA LEU A 117 -16.78 4.70 -3.96
C LEU A 117 -15.72 5.80 -4.03
N ILE A 118 -14.62 5.57 -4.74
CA ILE A 118 -13.56 6.57 -4.90
C ILE A 118 -14.09 7.81 -5.63
N ASN A 119 -14.81 7.62 -6.74
CA ASN A 119 -15.39 8.72 -7.51
C ASN A 119 -16.37 9.54 -6.66
N TYR A 120 -17.22 8.87 -5.87
CA TYR A 120 -18.11 9.55 -4.95
C TYR A 120 -17.34 10.42 -3.94
N MET A 121 -16.25 9.89 -3.35
CA MET A 121 -15.43 10.65 -2.41
C MET A 121 -14.76 11.88 -3.06
N ILE A 122 -14.27 11.74 -4.29
CA ILE A 122 -13.69 12.84 -5.09
C ILE A 122 -14.76 13.90 -5.39
N GLU A 123 -15.93 13.51 -5.93
CA GLU A 123 -17.01 14.45 -6.28
C GLU A 123 -17.56 15.20 -5.06
N LYS A 124 -17.57 14.54 -3.90
CA LYS A 124 -17.96 15.14 -2.62
C LYS A 124 -16.82 15.89 -1.92
N LYS A 125 -15.62 15.94 -2.51
CA LYS A 125 -14.43 16.58 -1.94
C LYS A 125 -14.10 16.06 -0.54
N LEU A 126 -14.29 14.76 -0.34
CA LEU A 126 -13.85 14.05 0.87
C LEU A 126 -12.37 13.65 0.77
N ILE A 127 -11.87 13.51 -0.47
CA ILE A 127 -10.47 13.30 -0.83
C ILE A 127 -10.16 14.15 -2.07
N ASP A 128 -8.90 14.53 -2.26
CA ASP A 128 -8.44 15.20 -3.48
C ASP A 128 -8.17 14.20 -4.62
N GLY A 129 -7.92 12.94 -4.28
CA GLY A 129 -7.73 11.84 -5.23
C GLY A 129 -7.31 10.55 -4.52
N ALA A 130 -7.01 9.52 -5.30
CA ALA A 130 -6.60 8.21 -4.78
C ALA A 130 -5.42 7.64 -5.56
N ILE A 131 -4.51 6.96 -4.86
CA ILE A 131 -3.48 6.13 -5.48
C ILE A 131 -4.12 4.80 -5.92
N VAL A 132 -4.06 4.52 -7.22
CA VAL A 132 -4.67 3.37 -7.87
C VAL A 132 -3.66 2.64 -8.76
N ALA A 133 -3.93 1.37 -9.08
CA ALA A 133 -3.05 0.57 -9.91
C ALA A 133 -3.30 0.79 -11.41
N GLN A 134 -2.31 1.33 -12.14
CA GLN A 134 -2.35 1.48 -13.59
C GLN A 134 -1.54 0.39 -14.32
N THR A 135 -1.93 0.05 -15.54
CA THR A 135 -1.18 -0.86 -16.43
C THR A 135 -0.79 -0.10 -17.68
N ASN A 136 0.50 -0.05 -17.95
CA ASN A 136 1.04 0.55 -19.17
C ASN A 136 1.39 -0.50 -20.24
N ALA A 137 1.66 -1.73 -19.84
CA ALA A 137 1.97 -2.87 -20.72
C ALA A 137 1.56 -4.21 -20.06
N PRO A 138 1.44 -5.32 -20.80
CA PRO A 138 1.25 -6.65 -20.21
C PRO A 138 2.30 -6.92 -19.12
N PHE A 139 1.86 -7.36 -17.93
CA PHE A 139 2.74 -7.62 -16.77
C PHE A 139 3.55 -6.41 -16.30
N SER A 140 3.04 -5.20 -16.52
CA SER A 140 3.58 -3.96 -15.96
C SER A 140 2.53 -3.28 -15.08
N ARG A 141 2.98 -2.82 -13.91
CA ARG A 141 2.17 -2.05 -12.98
C ARG A 141 2.91 -0.82 -12.50
N GLU A 142 2.17 0.27 -12.47
CA GLU A 142 2.61 1.50 -11.84
C GLU A 142 1.49 2.01 -10.96
N ALA A 143 1.85 2.58 -9.82
CA ALA A 143 0.91 3.35 -9.03
C ALA A 143 0.64 4.66 -9.76
N ASN A 144 -0.63 5.06 -9.85
CA ASN A 144 -1.04 6.31 -10.47
C ASN A 144 -1.98 7.07 -9.53
N PHE A 145 -1.93 8.39 -9.58
CA PHE A 145 -2.89 9.23 -8.88
C PHE A 145 -4.10 9.49 -9.79
N ALA A 146 -5.29 9.18 -9.28
CA ALA A 146 -6.56 9.44 -9.94
C ALA A 146 -7.36 10.45 -9.11
N ASP A 147 -7.64 11.61 -9.70
CA ASP A 147 -8.44 12.70 -9.10
C ASP A 147 -9.76 12.93 -9.86
N SER A 148 -10.11 12.03 -10.77
CA SER A 148 -11.30 12.18 -11.61
C SER A 148 -11.90 10.83 -12.01
N LYS A 149 -13.19 10.84 -12.38
CA LYS A 149 -13.87 9.70 -13.01
C LYS A 149 -13.10 9.17 -14.22
N TYR A 150 -12.58 10.08 -15.04
CA TYR A 150 -11.83 9.75 -16.25
C TYR A 150 -10.58 8.92 -15.92
N ASP A 151 -9.80 9.35 -14.92
CA ASP A 151 -8.60 8.63 -14.52
C ASP A 151 -8.93 7.26 -13.92
N LEU A 152 -9.98 7.17 -13.09
CA LEU A 152 -10.44 5.90 -12.54
C LEU A 152 -10.82 4.89 -13.63
N ILE A 153 -11.55 5.32 -14.66
CA ILE A 153 -11.88 4.47 -15.81
C ILE A 153 -10.60 4.01 -16.52
N LYS A 154 -9.68 4.93 -16.79
CA LYS A 154 -8.41 4.63 -17.45
C LYS A 154 -7.55 3.62 -16.68
N THR A 155 -7.66 3.60 -15.35
CA THR A 155 -6.91 2.67 -14.49
C THR A 155 -7.66 1.37 -14.14
N SER A 156 -8.89 1.19 -14.62
CA SER A 156 -9.77 0.08 -14.21
C SER A 156 -9.28 -1.32 -14.61
N GLY A 157 -9.81 -2.33 -13.91
CA GLY A 157 -9.55 -3.77 -14.15
C GLY A 157 -8.63 -4.41 -13.13
N ALA A 158 -8.74 -5.74 -12.97
CA ALA A 158 -7.90 -6.50 -12.05
C ALA A 158 -6.59 -6.90 -12.69
N LYS A 159 -5.60 -7.01 -11.82
CA LYS A 159 -4.22 -7.29 -12.18
C LYS A 159 -3.70 -8.30 -11.15
N LEU A 160 -2.70 -9.11 -11.52
CA LEU A 160 -2.03 -10.07 -10.61
C LEU A 160 -0.49 -9.92 -10.69
N ASP A 161 0.08 -9.01 -9.88
CA ASP A 161 1.49 -8.60 -9.82
C ASP A 161 1.68 -7.66 -8.61
N VAL A 162 2.91 -7.27 -8.27
CA VAL A 162 3.21 -6.30 -7.20
C VAL A 162 3.17 -4.88 -7.76
N SER A 163 2.71 -3.92 -6.96
CA SER A 163 2.78 -2.50 -7.31
C SER A 163 3.07 -1.69 -6.06
N PRO A 164 4.14 -0.87 -6.06
CA PRO A 164 4.59 -0.14 -4.88
C PRO A 164 3.72 1.10 -4.64
N HIS A 165 2.44 0.89 -4.30
CA HIS A 165 1.48 1.99 -4.07
C HIS A 165 1.95 2.93 -2.97
N LEU A 166 2.64 2.39 -1.95
CA LEU A 166 3.13 3.25 -0.88
C LEU A 166 4.29 4.12 -1.36
N ASP A 167 5.13 3.67 -2.29
CA ASP A 167 6.24 4.49 -2.81
C ASP A 167 5.70 5.78 -3.45
N GLU A 168 4.65 5.66 -4.26
CA GLU A 168 3.98 6.79 -4.91
C GLU A 168 3.38 7.80 -3.92
N ILE A 169 3.01 7.35 -2.71
CA ILE A 169 2.44 8.21 -1.67
C ILE A 169 3.39 9.34 -1.25
N GLN A 170 4.70 9.16 -1.40
CA GLN A 170 5.73 10.15 -1.03
C GLN A 170 5.59 11.48 -1.78
N ARG A 171 4.93 11.46 -2.94
CA ARG A 171 4.72 12.64 -3.77
C ARG A 171 3.58 13.53 -3.28
N TYR A 172 2.82 13.07 -2.28
CA TYR A 172 1.60 13.72 -1.81
C TYR A 172 1.66 13.96 -0.30
N SER A 173 1.02 15.05 0.15
CA SER A 173 0.73 15.25 1.56
C SER A 173 -0.57 14.52 1.88
N THR A 174 -0.49 13.48 2.72
CA THR A 174 -1.65 12.71 3.19
C THR A 174 -2.19 13.21 4.53
#